data_AF-A0A9D8J422-F1
#
_entry.id   AF-A0A9D8J422-F1
#
_cell.length_a   1.000
_cell.length_b   1.000
_cell.length_c   1.000
_cell.angle_alpha   90.00
_cell.angle_beta   90.00
_cell.angle_gamma   90.00
#
_symmetry.space_group_name_H-M   'P 1'
#
loop_
_entity.id
_entity.type
_entity.pdbx_description
1 polymer ?
#
loop_
_entity_poly.entity_id
_entity_poly.type
_entity_poly.pdbx_seq_one_letter_code
_entity_poly.pdbx_strand_id
1 'polypeptide(L)'
;MSFIAWRIRRGVLELDHVFHGFYAIHDEKMSDLQKQQFVKLLEVSDPELLQWVIYRQPCPAEFIEVIALIHQYMDASGITQR
;
A
#
# COMPACT_ATOMS: atom_id res chain seq x y z
N MET A 1 -14.38 7.58 -13.94
CA MET A 1 -14.05 8.25 -12.67
C MET A 1 -14.10 7.18 -11.59
N SER A 2 -12.98 6.50 -11.34
CA SER A 2 -12.97 5.21 -10.63
C SER A 2 -12.83 5.43 -9.12
N PHE A 3 -13.73 4.83 -8.34
CA PHE A 3 -13.84 4.95 -6.87
C PHE A 3 -12.53 4.67 -6.10
N ILE A 4 -11.68 3.81 -6.66
CA ILE A 4 -10.38 3.44 -6.09
C ILE A 4 -9.42 4.63 -6.03
N ALA A 5 -9.36 5.46 -7.08
CA ALA A 5 -8.45 6.61 -7.14
C ALA A 5 -8.80 7.70 -6.10
N TRP A 6 -10.08 7.84 -5.75
CA TRP A 6 -10.50 8.79 -4.71
C TRP A 6 -10.12 8.32 -3.30
N ARG A 7 -10.16 7.00 -3.06
CA ARG A 7 -9.74 6.37 -1.78
C ARG A 7 -8.23 6.42 -1.52
N ILE A 8 -7.41 6.69 -2.53
CA ILE A 8 -5.95 6.79 -2.39
C ILE A 8 -5.51 8.18 -1.89
N ARG A 9 -6.37 9.22 -1.98
CA ARG A 9 -6.08 10.55 -1.42
C ARG A 9 -6.08 10.51 0.11
N ARG A 10 -4.93 10.19 0.68
CA ARG A 10 -4.71 10.08 2.12
C ARG A 10 -4.06 11.35 2.65
N GLY A 11 -4.28 11.66 3.92
CA GLY A 11 -3.74 12.88 4.55
C GLY A 11 -2.20 12.89 4.69
N VAL A 12 -1.53 11.78 4.35
CA VAL A 12 -0.09 11.58 4.54
C VAL A 12 0.58 11.36 3.19
N LEU A 13 1.43 12.32 2.80
CA LEU A 13 2.09 12.37 1.48
C LEU A 13 2.91 11.11 1.17
N GLU A 14 3.64 10.58 2.15
CA GLU A 14 4.45 9.37 1.97
C GLU A 14 3.58 8.16 1.62
N LEU A 15 2.43 8.03 2.27
CA LEU A 15 1.51 6.93 2.02
C LEU A 15 0.85 7.09 0.65
N ASP A 16 0.39 8.29 0.30
CA ASP A 16 -0.14 8.56 -1.04
C ASP A 16 0.87 8.17 -2.12
N HIS A 17 2.14 8.58 -2.00
CA HIS A 17 3.19 8.27 -2.97
C HIS A 17 3.48 6.77 -3.09
N VAL A 18 3.60 6.06 -1.97
CA VAL A 18 3.83 4.61 -1.95
C VAL A 18 2.65 3.87 -2.57
N PHE A 19 1.42 4.23 -2.21
CA PHE A 19 0.22 3.57 -2.72
C PHE A 19 -0.01 3.85 -4.20
N HIS A 20 0.22 5.09 -4.66
CA HIS A 20 0.11 5.43 -6.08
C HIS A 20 1.18 4.73 -6.92
N GLY A 21 2.43 4.70 -6.45
CA GLY A 21 3.53 4.00 -7.13
C GLY A 21 3.32 2.48 -7.16
N PHE A 22 2.90 1.91 -6.03
CA PHE A 22 2.55 0.50 -5.94
C PHE A 22 1.36 0.17 -6.86
N TYR A 23 0.31 0.97 -6.86
CA TYR A 23 -0.85 0.75 -7.75
C TYR A 23 -0.43 0.83 -9.22
N ALA A 24 0.38 1.80 -9.63
CA ALA A 24 0.81 1.95 -11.02
C ALA A 24 1.64 0.75 -11.54
N ILE A 25 2.50 0.15 -10.70
CA ILE A 25 3.34 -0.99 -11.09
C ILE A 25 2.59 -2.31 -10.98
N HIS A 26 1.76 -2.43 -9.94
CA HIS A 26 1.16 -3.71 -9.57
C HIS A 26 -0.25 -3.86 -10.17
N ASP A 27 -0.90 -2.82 -10.70
CA ASP A 27 -2.18 -2.95 -11.43
C ASP A 27 -2.07 -3.87 -12.66
N GLU A 28 -0.94 -3.84 -13.37
CA GLU A 28 -0.64 -4.70 -14.53
C GLU A 28 -0.15 -6.10 -14.13
N LYS A 29 0.44 -6.26 -12.94
CA LYS A 29 1.07 -7.50 -12.47
C LYS A 29 0.29 -8.26 -11.38
N MET A 30 -0.74 -7.68 -10.78
CA MET A 30 -1.51 -8.33 -9.71
C MET A 30 -2.52 -9.33 -10.24
N SER A 31 -2.50 -10.52 -9.63
CA SER A 31 -3.60 -11.50 -9.70
C SER A 31 -4.81 -11.03 -8.88
N ASP A 32 -6.02 -11.49 -9.22
CA ASP A 32 -7.28 -11.07 -8.60
C ASP A 32 -7.29 -11.16 -7.06
N LEU A 33 -6.63 -12.18 -6.49
CA LEU A 33 -6.52 -12.38 -5.05
C LEU A 33 -5.75 -11.24 -4.36
N GLN A 34 -4.65 -10.79 -4.97
CA GLN A 34 -3.85 -9.68 -4.46
C GLN A 34 -4.59 -8.35 -4.60
N LYS A 35 -5.35 -8.15 -5.69
CA LYS A 35 -6.21 -6.97 -5.85
C LYS A 35 -7.29 -6.92 -4.76
N GLN A 36 -7.90 -8.06 -4.42
CA GLN A 36 -8.87 -8.14 -3.32
C GLN A 36 -8.25 -7.82 -1.96
N GLN A 37 -7.07 -8.36 -1.65
CA GLN A 37 -6.35 -8.04 -0.42
C GLN A 37 -5.99 -6.55 -0.34
N PHE A 38 -5.57 -5.96 -1.46
CA PHE A 38 -5.24 -4.53 -1.53
C PHE A 38 -6.47 -3.63 -1.37
N VAL A 39 -7.62 -4.00 -1.97
CA VAL A 39 -8.87 -3.25 -1.81
C VAL A 39 -9.32 -3.27 -0.35
N LYS A 40 -9.22 -4.42 0.34
CA LYS A 40 -9.48 -4.52 1.78
C LYS A 40 -8.50 -3.68 2.61
N LEU A 41 -7.23 -3.72 2.26
CA LEU A 41 -6.20 -2.92 2.94
C LEU A 41 -6.49 -1.42 2.77
N LEU A 42 -6.98 -0.99 1.61
CA LEU A 42 -7.42 0.38 1.39
C LEU A 42 -8.69 0.74 2.20
N GLU A 43 -9.43 -0.21 2.78
CA GLU A 43 -10.59 0.08 3.66
C GLU A 43 -10.15 0.41 5.09
N VAL A 44 -8.89 0.10 5.42
CA VAL A 44 -8.28 0.39 6.71
C VAL A 44 -7.90 1.87 6.80
N SER A 45 -8.05 2.42 8.01
CA SER A 45 -7.72 3.79 8.38
C SER A 45 -6.26 4.16 8.10
N ASP A 46 -6.01 5.39 7.67
CA ASP A 46 -4.67 5.95 7.42
C ASP A 46 -3.63 5.74 8.54
N PRO A 47 -3.94 6.02 9.82
CA PRO A 47 -2.98 5.77 10.91
C PRO A 47 -2.61 4.29 11.04
N GLU A 48 -3.53 3.39 10.72
CA GLU A 48 -3.28 1.95 10.78
C GLU A 48 -2.40 1.46 9.61
N LEU A 49 -2.52 2.07 8.44
CA LEU A 49 -1.61 1.78 7.34
C LEU A 49 -0.22 2.37 7.58
N LEU A 50 -0.14 3.54 8.21
CA LEU A 50 1.14 4.11 8.61
C LEU A 50 1.92 3.18 9.54
N GLN A 51 1.29 2.68 10.60
CA GLN A 51 1.94 1.75 11.53
C GLN A 51 2.45 0.48 10.85
N TRP A 52 1.71 -0.10 9.89
CA TRP A 52 2.15 -1.32 9.23
C TRP A 52 3.19 -1.06 8.13
N VAL A 53 3.03 0.00 7.33
CA VAL A 53 3.92 0.30 6.21
C VAL A 53 5.18 1.01 6.69
N ILE A 54 5.03 2.13 7.41
CA ILE A 54 6.16 2.97 7.85
C ILE A 54 6.82 2.41 9.11
N TYR A 55 6.03 2.10 10.15
CA TYR A 55 6.57 1.60 11.42
C TYR A 55 6.82 0.08 11.43
N ARG A 56 6.59 -0.61 10.29
CA ARG A 56 6.74 -2.06 10.11
C ARG A 56 6.11 -2.89 11.23
N GLN A 57 4.97 -2.44 11.76
CA GLN A 57 4.22 -3.17 12.78
C GLN A 57 3.62 -4.45 12.20
N PRO A 58 3.42 -5.49 13.03
CA PRO A 58 2.79 -6.73 12.61
C PRO A 58 1.35 -6.46 12.15
N CYS A 59 1.06 -6.83 10.91
CA CYS A 59 -0.28 -6.81 10.33
C CYS A 59 -0.92 -8.21 10.40
N PRO A 60 -2.26 -8.33 10.32
CA PRO A 60 -2.90 -9.63 10.28
C PRO A 60 -2.50 -10.42 9.03
N ALA A 61 -2.54 -11.75 9.13
CA ALA A 61 -2.01 -12.68 8.12
C ALA A 61 -2.54 -12.43 6.70
N GLU A 62 -3.74 -11.89 6.56
CA GLU A 62 -4.34 -11.58 5.27
C GLU A 62 -3.64 -10.44 4.51
N PHE A 63 -2.89 -9.57 5.19
CA PHE A 63 -2.20 -8.42 4.60
C PHE A 63 -0.68 -8.59 4.55
N ILE A 64 -0.12 -9.60 5.22
CA ILE A 64 1.34 -9.82 5.32
C ILE A 64 2.00 -9.83 3.94
N GLU A 65 1.40 -10.52 2.96
CA GLU A 65 1.98 -10.61 1.61
C GLU A 65 2.00 -9.25 0.90
N VAL A 66 0.91 -8.49 0.96
CA VAL A 66 0.82 -7.16 0.33
C VAL A 66 1.76 -6.17 1.00
N ILE A 67 1.87 -6.20 2.33
CA ILE A 67 2.77 -5.31 3.08
C ILE A 67 4.24 -5.67 2.82
N ALA A 68 4.57 -6.96 2.71
CA ALA A 68 5.92 -7.39 2.33
C ALA A 68 6.30 -6.88 0.92
N LEU A 69 5.37 -6.94 -0.04
CA LEU A 69 5.56 -6.38 -1.38
C LEU A 69 5.76 -4.85 -1.34
N ILE A 70 4.98 -4.14 -0.52
CA ILE A 70 5.14 -2.69 -0.36
C ILE A 70 6.50 -2.35 0.25
N HIS A 71 6.94 -3.08 1.28
CA HIS A 71 8.28 -2.89 1.87
C HIS A 71 9.40 -3.16 0.86
N GLN A 72 9.26 -4.22 0.05
CA GLN A 72 10.20 -4.53 -1.01
C GLN A 72 10.23 -3.42 -2.08
N TYR A 73 9.06 -2.88 -2.43
CA TYR A 73 8.96 -1.75 -3.35
C TYR A 73 9.61 -0.48 -2.77
N MET A 74 9.40 -0.18 -1.49
CA MET A 74 10.02 0.98 -0.82
C MET A 74 11.55 0.86 -0.80
N ASP A 75 12.07 -0.33 -0.53
CA ASP A 75 13.50 -0.63 -0.56
C ASP A 75 14.08 -0.47 -1.98
N ALA A 76 13.40 -1.02 -2.99
CA ALA A 76 13.80 -0.94 -4.39
C ALA A 76 13.70 0.49 -4.97
N SER A 77 12.73 1.29 -4.50
CA SER A 77 12.46 2.63 -5.01
C SER A 77 13.25 3.73 -4.30
N GLY A 78 13.97 3.41 -3.22
CA GLY A 78 14.79 4.38 -2.49
C GLY A 78 14.01 5.52 -1.83
N ILE A 79 12.72 5.31 -1.53
CA ILE A 79 11.84 6.35 -0.94
C ILE A 79 12.27 6.67 0.51
N THR A 80 13.01 5.78 1.16
CA THR A 80 13.69 6.03 2.45
C THR A 80 15.03 6.75 2.26
N GLN A 81 15.01 7.99 1.78
CA GLN A 81 16.16 8.86 1.96
C GLN A 81 15.74 10.30 2.25
N ARG A 82 15.46 10.58 3.52
CA ARG A 82 15.87 11.80 4.22
C ARG A 82 15.79 11.62 5.73
#